data_AF-A0A8S2XET6-F1
#
_entry.id   AF-A0A8S2XET6-F1
#
_cell.length_a   1.000
_cell.length_b   1.000
_cell.length_c   1.000
_cell.angle_alpha   90.00
_cell.angle_beta   90.00
_cell.angle_gamma   90.00
#
_symmetry.space_group_name_H-M   'P 1'
#
loop_
_entity.id
_entity.type
_entity.pdbx_description
1 polymer ?
#
loop_
_entity_poly.entity_id
_entity_poly.type
_entity_poly.pdbx_seq_one_letter_code
_entity_poly.pdbx_strand_id
1 'polypeptide(L)' 'MYVGADLSHAPPSARSQPSVVAVVASADDVPSRYFKEVYQQHRPESA' A
#
# COMPACT_ATOMS: atom_id res chain seq x y z
N MET A 1 -19.01 -1.86 -1.82
CA MET A 1 -17.67 -1.85 -1.21
C MET A 1 -16.69 -1.31 -2.23
N TYR A 2 -16.02 -0.20 -1.91
CA TYR A 2 -14.97 0.40 -2.74
C TYR A 2 -13.62 0.10 -2.12
N VAL A 3 -12.62 -0.20 -2.95
CA VAL A 3 -11.27 -0.54 -2.51
C VAL A 3 -10.27 0.35 -3.25
N GLY A 4 -9.36 0.97 -2.50
CA GLY A 4 -8.22 1.72 -3.03
C GLY A 4 -6.92 1.06 -2.59
N ALA A 5 -5.95 0.99 -3.49
CA ALA A 5 -4.63 0.45 -3.18
C ALA A 5 -3.54 1.34 -3.79
N ASP A 6 -2.48 1.58 -3.03
CA ASP A 6 -1.27 2.26 -3.48
C ASP A 6 -0.04 1.45 -3.08
N LEU A 7 0.97 1.45 -3.96
CA LEU A 7 2.29 0.90 -3.69
C LEU A 7 3.32 2.01 -3.85
N SER A 8 3.97 2.32 -2.73
CA SER A 8 4.96 3.39 -2.66
C SER A 8 6.36 2.81 -2.47
N HIS A 9 7.27 3.22 -3.34
CA HIS A 9 8.67 2.87 -3.25
C HIS A 9 9.45 3.92 -2.45
N ALA A 10 10.29 3.47 -1.51
CA ALA A 10 11.42 4.25 -1.00
C ALA A 10 12.26 4.86 -2.15
N PRO A 11 12.91 6.02 -1.92
CA PRO A 11 13.72 6.71 -2.91
C PRO A 11 14.82 5.83 -3.54
N PRO A 12 15.34 6.19 -4.73
CA PRO A 12 16.36 5.40 -5.43
C PRO A 12 17.67 5.17 -4.66
N SER A 13 17.99 6.03 -3.68
CA SER A 13 19.15 5.87 -2.78
C SER A 13 18.98 4.77 -1.73
N ALA A 14 17.76 4.24 -1.56
CA ALA A 14 17.39 3.28 -0.53
C ALA A 14 16.84 1.98 -1.16
N ARG A 15 17.55 1.41 -2.14
CA ARG A 15 17.08 0.25 -2.93
C ARG A 15 16.78 -1.00 -2.11
N SER A 16 17.43 -1.18 -0.96
CA SER A 16 17.21 -2.31 -0.06
C SER A 16 16.01 -2.13 0.87
N GLN A 17 15.38 -0.95 0.90
CA GLN A 17 14.18 -0.76 1.70
C GLN A 17 12.96 -1.39 1.02
N PRO A 18 12.07 -2.04 1.79
CA PRO A 18 10.84 -2.60 1.25
C PRO A 18 9.97 -1.50 0.63
N SER A 19 9.08 -1.89 -0.29
CA SER A 19 7.95 -1.03 -0.66
C SER A 19 6.91 -1.06 0.46
N VAL A 20 6.12 0.01 0.57
CA VAL A 20 4.95 0.05 1.44
C VAL A 20 3.71 -0.06 0.56
N VAL A 21 2.80 -0.96 0.94
CA VAL A 21 1.49 -1.11 0.30
C VAL A 21 0.43 -0.65 1.28
N ALA A 22 -0.41 0.29 0.85
CA ALA A 22 -1.56 0.74 1.62
C ALA A 22 -2.84 0.31 0.92
N VAL A 23 -3.73 -0.35 1.66
CA VAL A 23 -5.06 -0.76 1.17
C VAL A 23 -6.12 -0.09 2.03
N VAL A 24 -7.12 0.52 1.39
CA VAL A 24 -8.29 1.07 2.06
C VAL A 24 -9.56 0.46 1.49
N ALA A 25 -10.54 0.22 2.34
CA ALA A 25 -11.83 -0.35 1.94
C ALA A 25 -12.99 0.38 2.62
N SER A 26 -14.05 0.73 1.86
CA SER A 26 -15.23 1.42 2.39
C SER A 26 -15.92 0.59 3.47
N ALA A 27 -16.25 1.21 4.59
CA ALA A 27 -16.89 0.58 5.76
C ALA A 27 -18.41 0.82 5.82
N ASP A 28 -18.95 1.65 4.93
CA ASP A 28 -20.32 2.12 4.90
C ASP A 28 -20.90 2.17 3.48
N ASP A 29 -22.24 2.26 3.40
CA ASP A 29 -22.99 2.29 2.13
C ASP A 29 -22.84 3.63 1.39
N VAL A 30 -22.66 4.72 2.15
CA VAL A 30 -22.25 6.02 1.63
C VAL A 30 -20.74 6.14 1.91
N PRO A 31 -19.87 6.07 0.90
CA PRO A 31 -18.44 5.76 1.06
C PRO A 31 -17.66 6.90 1.72
N SER A 32 -17.82 7.02 3.04
CA SER A 32 -17.38 8.14 3.87
C SER A 32 -16.34 7.71 4.90
N ARG A 33 -16.39 6.44 5.32
CA ARG A 33 -15.43 5.83 6.25
C ARG A 33 -14.74 4.65 5.59
N TYR A 34 -13.47 4.46 5.94
CA TYR A 34 -12.65 3.42 5.35
C TYR A 34 -11.83 2.70 6.42
N PHE A 35 -11.77 1.38 6.33
CA PHE A 35 -10.76 0.58 7.01
C PHE A 35 -9.43 0.72 6.25
N LYS A 36 -8.32 0.60 6.97
CA LYS A 36 -6.97 0.66 6.39
C LYS A 36 -6.14 -0.53 6.83
N GLU A 37 -5.35 -1.04 5.90
CA GLU A 37 -4.32 -2.04 6.13
C GLU A 37 -3.02 -1.57 5.47
N VAL A 38 -1.89 -1.81 6.14
CA VAL A 38 -0.56 -1.41 5.66
C VAL A 38 0.38 -2.60 5.71
N TYR A 39 1.01 -2.89 4.57
CA TYR A 39 1.91 -4.02 4.41
C TYR A 39 3.29 -3.56 3.93
N GLN A 40 4.31 -4.35 4.25
CA GLN A 40 5.63 -4.22 3.65
C GLN A 40 5.80 -5.29 2.57
N GLN A 41 6.20 -4.86 1.38
CA GLN A 41 6.50 -5.76 0.28
C GLN A 41 8.02 -5.76 0.03
N HIS A 42 8.63 -6.93 0.18
CA HIS A 42 10.02 -7.13 -0.22
C HIS A 42 10.16 -6.92 -1.73
N ARG A 43 11.15 -6.13 -2.15
CA ARG A 43 11.44 -5.95 -3.58
C ARG A 43 12.32 -7.11 -4.04
N PRO A 44 12.04 -7.76 -5.16
CA PRO A 44 13.01 -8.66 -5.76
C PRO A 44 14.29 -7.86 -6.01
N GLU A 45 15.42 -8.34 -5.48
CA GLU A 45 16.71 -7.85 -5.95
C GLU A 45 16.79 -8.23 -7.43
N SER A 46 16.99 -7.24 -8.30
CA SER A 46 17.14 -7.48 -9.73
C SER A 46 18.27 -8.48 -9.95
N ALA A 47 17.96 -9.62 -10.57
CA ALA A 47 18.93 -10.62 -11.03
C ALA A 47 19.87 -10.06 -12.09
#